data_AF-A0A917Y9B8-F1
#
_entry.id   AF-A0A917Y9B8-F1
#
_cell.length_a   1.000
_cell.length_b   1.000
_cell.length_c   1.000
_cell.angle_alpha   90.00
_cell.angle_beta   90.00
_cell.angle_gamma   90.00
#
_symmetry.space_group_name_H-M   'P 1'
#
loop_
_entity.id
_entity.type
_entity.pdbx_description
1 polymer ?
#
loop_
_entity_poly.entity_id
_entity_poly.type
_entity_poly.pdbx_seq_one_letter_code
_entity_poly.pdbx_strand_id
1 'polypeptide(L)'
;MPVIFFDIGATLADAHMELDGSLTLQPRPRVMAVLDALREVRTGIISNPGPGDGAAARAAAALHKAFPGRFTDEALVHWGAKDSRRIFDQAVASTAGAAAGDCVFVGEDAQERAFAREADMRTAAHPVFALAATENRPVLRSRIELTDGLGLPELTTAADETEAVVVQLVSERLALAMVTTQGAETLERAGFTVDLRGPVDDTAVFPIRDDQPVSAAESLADGPHKSP
;
A
#
# COMPACT_ATOMS: atom_id res chain seq x y z
N MET A 1 11.03 3.26 -19.89
CA MET A 1 10.01 2.31 -19.39
C MET A 1 9.91 2.53 -17.90
N PRO A 2 8.70 2.66 -17.32
CA PRO A 2 8.57 2.98 -15.91
C PRO A 2 9.15 1.86 -15.04
N VAL A 3 9.64 2.24 -13.86
CA VAL A 3 10.10 1.31 -12.82
C VAL A 3 9.31 1.59 -11.55
N ILE A 4 8.72 0.55 -10.97
CA ILE A 4 7.91 0.68 -9.76
C ILE A 4 8.65 0.01 -8.61
N PHE A 5 9.03 0.80 -7.62
CA PHE A 5 9.60 0.33 -6.37
C PHE A 5 8.51 0.24 -5.31
N PHE A 6 8.47 -0.86 -4.59
CA PHE A 6 7.54 -1.06 -3.48
C PHE A 6 8.29 -1.08 -2.16
N ASP A 7 7.69 -0.48 -1.14
CA ASP A 7 7.96 -0.89 0.23
C ASP A 7 7.33 -2.26 0.51
N ILE A 8 7.83 -2.96 1.54
CA ILE A 8 7.28 -4.25 1.98
C ILE A 8 6.27 -4.04 3.11
N GLY A 9 6.72 -3.56 4.26
CA GLY A 9 5.94 -3.50 5.49
C GLY A 9 4.71 -2.61 5.35
N ALA A 10 3.55 -3.11 5.76
CA ALA A 10 2.26 -2.41 5.68
C ALA A 10 1.88 -1.91 4.26
N THR A 11 2.62 -2.34 3.23
CA THR A 11 2.43 -1.96 1.82
C THR A 11 2.16 -3.20 0.98
N LEU A 12 3.15 -4.07 0.80
CA LEU A 12 2.98 -5.35 0.10
C LEU A 12 2.56 -6.48 1.06
N ALA A 13 3.08 -6.46 2.28
CA ALA A 13 2.88 -7.52 3.24
C ALA A 13 2.89 -7.02 4.68
N ASP A 14 2.19 -7.74 5.54
CA ASP A 14 2.38 -7.66 6.98
C ASP A 14 3.57 -8.55 7.36
N ALA A 15 4.51 -7.98 8.11
CA ALA A 15 5.78 -8.60 8.47
C ALA A 15 5.71 -9.17 9.88
N HIS A 16 6.05 -10.45 10.05
CA HIS A 16 6.02 -11.15 11.33
C HIS A 16 7.37 -11.78 11.63
N MET A 17 7.91 -11.47 12.82
CA MET A 17 9.09 -12.12 13.35
C MET A 17 8.69 -13.36 14.13
N GLU A 18 9.18 -14.52 13.72
CA GLU A 18 8.95 -15.79 14.39
C GLU A 18 9.88 -15.98 15.59
N LEU A 19 9.53 -16.92 16.49
CA LEU A 19 10.32 -17.23 17.69
C LEU A 19 11.74 -17.72 17.39
N ASP A 20 11.96 -18.31 16.21
CA ASP A 20 13.27 -18.76 15.74
C ASP A 20 14.11 -17.64 15.11
N GLY A 21 13.59 -16.41 15.09
CA GLY A 21 14.23 -15.24 14.51
C GLY A 21 14.14 -15.16 12.99
N SER A 22 13.35 -16.02 12.35
CA SER A 22 12.98 -15.90 10.94
C SER A 22 11.92 -14.81 10.72
N LEU A 23 11.88 -14.29 9.50
CA LEU A 23 10.88 -13.31 9.07
C LEU A 23 9.90 -13.99 8.12
N THR A 24 8.61 -13.84 8.39
CA THR A 24 7.54 -14.22 7.48
C THR A 24 6.83 -12.96 6.98
N LEU A 25 6.43 -12.98 5.70
CA LEU A 25 5.67 -11.91 5.07
C LEU A 25 4.34 -12.50 4.63
N GLN A 26 3.24 -11.92 5.10
CA GLN A 26 1.90 -12.24 4.67
C GLN A 26 1.44 -11.19 3.67
N PRO A 27 1.31 -11.49 2.37
CA PRO A 27 0.85 -10.53 1.38
C PRO A 27 -0.51 -9.93 1.78
N ARG A 28 -0.63 -8.61 1.66
CA ARG A 28 -1.88 -7.89 1.94
C ARG A 28 -2.91 -8.18 0.83
N PRO A 29 -4.21 -7.94 1.08
CA PRO A 29 -5.24 -8.14 0.07
C PRO A 29 -4.89 -7.49 -1.27
N ARG A 30 -5.24 -8.17 -2.36
CA ARG A 30 -5.09 -7.71 -3.75
C ARG A 30 -3.65 -7.49 -4.25
N VAL A 31 -2.64 -7.54 -3.40
CA VAL A 31 -1.23 -7.31 -3.80
C VAL A 31 -0.81 -8.27 -4.91
N MET A 32 -1.14 -9.55 -4.81
CA MET A 32 -0.78 -10.53 -5.84
C MET A 32 -1.43 -10.21 -7.19
N ALA A 33 -2.72 -9.84 -7.19
CA ALA A 33 -3.44 -9.44 -8.41
C ALA A 33 -2.86 -8.16 -9.04
N VAL A 34 -2.46 -7.19 -8.21
CA VAL A 34 -1.75 -5.99 -8.67
C VAL A 34 -0.42 -6.36 -9.31
N LEU A 35 0.38 -7.20 -8.65
CA LEU A 35 1.66 -7.62 -9.20
C LEU A 35 1.47 -8.41 -10.52
N ASP A 36 0.43 -9.25 -10.64
CA ASP A 36 0.06 -9.95 -11.89
C ASP A 36 -0.26 -8.98 -13.03
N ALA A 37 -0.99 -7.91 -12.74
CA ALA A 37 -1.28 -6.85 -13.71
C ALA A 37 -0.01 -6.08 -14.13
N LEU A 38 1.00 -6.02 -13.26
CA LEU A 38 2.28 -5.34 -13.50
C LEU A 38 3.37 -6.24 -14.07
N ARG A 39 3.08 -7.46 -14.53
CA ARG A 39 4.09 -8.44 -14.98
C ARG A 39 5.02 -7.95 -16.12
N GLU A 40 4.58 -6.96 -16.89
CA GLU A 40 5.33 -6.37 -18.02
C GLU A 40 6.09 -5.09 -17.61
N VAL A 41 5.89 -4.62 -16.37
CA VAL A 41 6.57 -3.46 -15.79
C VAL A 41 7.73 -3.94 -14.93
N ARG A 42 8.86 -3.22 -14.95
CA ARG A 42 9.98 -3.53 -14.06
C ARG A 42 9.61 -3.13 -12.64
N THR A 43 9.71 -4.09 -11.72
CA THR A 43 9.41 -3.87 -10.30
C THR A 43 10.64 -4.11 -9.43
N GLY A 44 10.74 -3.33 -8.37
CA GLY A 44 11.81 -3.38 -7.38
C GLY A 44 11.30 -3.19 -5.97
N ILE A 45 12.23 -3.22 -5.01
CA ILE A 45 11.95 -3.03 -3.59
C ILE A 45 12.82 -1.88 -3.06
N ILE A 46 12.23 -1.01 -2.24
CA ILE A 46 12.97 -0.10 -1.36
C ILE A 46 12.37 -0.28 0.02
N SER A 47 13.07 -0.97 0.92
CA SER A 47 12.54 -1.26 2.25
C SER A 47 13.61 -1.27 3.32
N ASN A 48 13.20 -0.96 4.55
CA ASN A 48 14.07 -1.01 5.71
C ASN A 48 13.94 -2.40 6.37
N PRO A 49 14.96 -3.27 6.32
CA PRO A 49 14.87 -4.61 6.90
C PRO A 49 14.95 -4.61 8.44
N GLY A 50 15.10 -3.42 9.05
CA GLY A 50 15.35 -3.28 10.48
C GLY A 50 16.83 -3.46 10.84
N PRO A 51 17.16 -3.35 12.13
CA PRO A 51 18.53 -3.42 12.61
C PRO A 51 19.06 -4.85 12.70
N GLY A 52 20.39 -4.98 12.75
CA GLY A 52 21.09 -6.21 13.10
C GLY A 52 21.72 -6.94 11.91
N ASP A 53 22.76 -7.71 12.22
CA ASP A 53 23.48 -8.52 11.23
C ASP A 53 22.52 -9.53 10.58
N GLY A 54 22.57 -9.60 9.25
CA GLY A 54 21.72 -10.50 8.48
C GLY A 54 20.27 -10.06 8.30
N ALA A 55 19.84 -8.89 8.79
CA ALA A 55 18.47 -8.40 8.61
C ALA A 55 18.06 -8.34 7.12
N ALA A 56 18.90 -7.76 6.26
CA ALA A 56 18.66 -7.72 4.82
C ALA A 56 18.56 -9.11 4.18
N ALA A 57 19.39 -10.06 4.61
CA ALA A 57 19.36 -11.43 4.10
C ALA A 57 18.07 -12.16 4.51
N ARG A 58 17.60 -11.97 5.75
CA ARG A 58 16.30 -12.48 6.21
C ARG A 58 15.14 -11.85 5.44
N ALA A 59 15.18 -10.54 5.24
CA ALA A 59 14.17 -9.82 4.46
C ALA A 59 14.10 -10.32 3.01
N ALA A 60 15.25 -10.51 2.36
CA ALA A 60 15.33 -11.07 1.02
C ALA A 60 14.81 -12.52 0.95
N ALA A 61 15.15 -13.37 1.92
CA ALA A 61 14.63 -14.73 1.98
C ALA A 61 13.10 -14.77 2.16
N ALA A 62 12.57 -13.90 3.03
CA ALA A 62 11.14 -13.78 3.26
C ALA A 62 10.40 -13.24 2.02
N LEU A 63 10.98 -12.24 1.35
CA LEU A 63 10.46 -11.68 0.09
C LEU A 63 10.33 -12.76 -0.98
N HIS A 64 11.39 -13.54 -1.23
CA HIS A 64 11.36 -14.60 -2.23
C HIS A 64 10.34 -15.70 -1.90
N LYS A 65 10.16 -16.01 -0.61
CA LYS A 65 9.18 -17.01 -0.16
C LYS A 65 7.75 -16.52 -0.35
N ALA A 66 7.46 -15.27 -0.02
CA ALA A 66 6.11 -14.70 -0.10
C ALA A 66 5.70 -14.28 -1.52
N PHE A 67 6.67 -13.89 -2.36
CA PHE A 67 6.44 -13.40 -3.72
C PHE A 67 7.27 -14.19 -4.75
N PRO A 68 7.02 -15.50 -4.90
CA PRO A 68 7.82 -16.35 -5.77
C PRO A 68 7.78 -15.86 -7.22
N GLY A 69 8.96 -15.76 -7.84
CA GLY A 69 9.12 -15.29 -9.22
C GLY A 69 8.92 -13.78 -9.42
N ARG A 70 8.82 -13.00 -8.34
CA ARG A 70 8.75 -11.53 -8.37
C ARG A 70 10.06 -10.91 -7.89
N PHE A 71 10.29 -9.64 -8.25
CA PHE A 71 11.44 -8.85 -7.80
C PHE A 71 12.79 -9.54 -8.09
N THR A 72 12.90 -10.18 -9.26
CA THR A 72 14.06 -10.99 -9.65
C THR A 72 15.27 -10.18 -10.12
N ASP A 73 15.09 -8.88 -10.39
CA ASP A 73 16.17 -7.95 -10.70
C ASP A 73 16.78 -7.43 -9.40
N GLU A 74 17.84 -8.12 -8.92
CA GLU A 74 18.52 -7.77 -7.67
C GLU A 74 19.05 -6.34 -7.65
N ALA A 75 19.34 -5.75 -8.82
CA ALA A 75 19.77 -4.36 -8.91
C ALA A 75 18.65 -3.36 -8.54
N LEU A 76 17.39 -3.80 -8.54
CA LEU A 76 16.24 -2.99 -8.14
C LEU A 76 15.80 -3.27 -6.69
N VAL A 77 16.56 -4.05 -5.92
CA VAL A 77 16.25 -4.34 -4.51
C VAL A 77 17.21 -3.56 -3.60
N HIS A 78 16.66 -2.59 -2.88
CA HIS A 78 17.40 -1.67 -2.02
C HIS A 78 16.97 -1.84 -0.56
N TRP A 79 17.93 -2.21 0.29
CA TRP A 79 17.74 -2.37 1.73
C TRP A 79 18.35 -1.20 2.49
N GLY A 80 17.54 -0.50 3.28
CA GLY A 80 18.05 0.56 4.15
C GLY A 80 16.97 1.47 4.72
N ALA A 81 17.38 2.36 5.62
CA ALA A 81 16.49 3.37 6.16
C ALA A 81 15.99 4.32 5.07
N LYS A 82 14.71 4.69 5.16
CA LYS A 82 14.00 5.63 4.28
C LYS A 82 13.77 6.97 4.99
N ASP A 83 14.79 7.43 5.72
CA ASP A 83 14.79 8.64 6.54
C ASP A 83 15.32 9.88 5.80
N SER A 84 15.65 9.71 4.51
CA SER A 84 16.19 10.74 3.63
C SER A 84 16.03 10.33 2.17
N ARG A 85 16.16 11.29 1.24
CA ARG A 85 16.14 11.03 -0.22
C ARG A 85 17.22 10.07 -0.72
N ARG A 86 18.27 9.81 0.06
CA ARG A 86 19.49 9.11 -0.38
C ARG A 86 19.23 7.71 -0.97
N ILE A 87 18.39 6.91 -0.32
CA ILE A 87 18.10 5.55 -0.80
C ILE A 87 17.25 5.57 -2.07
N PHE A 88 16.39 6.57 -2.22
CA PHE A 88 15.59 6.78 -3.42
C PHE A 88 16.46 7.21 -4.60
N ASP A 89 17.43 8.11 -4.38
CA ASP A 89 18.41 8.47 -5.41
C ASP A 89 19.24 7.24 -5.87
N GLN A 90 19.63 6.37 -4.94
CA GLN A 90 20.32 5.12 -5.23
C GLN A 90 19.46 4.16 -6.07
N ALA A 91 18.17 4.08 -5.75
CA ALA A 91 17.22 3.26 -6.49
C ALA A 91 17.00 3.77 -7.92
N VAL A 92 16.82 5.08 -8.10
CA VAL A 92 16.74 5.69 -9.44
C VAL A 92 18.00 5.41 -10.24
N ALA A 93 19.19 5.58 -9.64
CA ALA A 93 20.45 5.32 -10.32
C ALA A 93 20.63 3.85 -10.77
N SER A 94 20.02 2.89 -10.07
CA SER A 94 20.11 1.47 -10.40
C SER A 94 19.18 1.02 -11.53
N THR A 95 18.28 1.88 -12.01
CA THR A 95 17.34 1.56 -13.08
C THR A 95 17.97 1.38 -14.46
N ALA A 96 19.26 1.70 -14.61
CA ALA A 96 20.01 1.60 -15.87
C ALA A 96 19.37 2.38 -17.03
N GLY A 97 18.85 3.59 -16.75
CA GLY A 97 18.43 4.56 -17.77
C GLY A 97 16.98 5.07 -17.67
N ALA A 98 16.23 4.74 -16.62
CA ALA A 98 14.97 5.43 -16.36
C ALA A 98 15.26 6.81 -15.75
N ALA A 99 14.49 7.83 -16.17
CA ALA A 99 14.52 9.11 -15.48
C ALA A 99 13.85 8.98 -14.11
N ALA A 100 14.21 9.83 -13.15
CA ALA A 100 13.58 9.85 -11.84
C ALA A 100 12.04 9.97 -11.92
N GLY A 101 11.55 10.85 -12.81
CA GLY A 101 10.12 11.04 -13.08
C GLY A 101 9.42 9.87 -13.79
N ASP A 102 10.16 8.84 -14.23
CA ASP A 102 9.62 7.57 -14.72
C ASP A 102 9.59 6.48 -13.63
N CYS A 103 10.12 6.79 -12.45
CA CYS A 103 10.11 5.90 -11.30
C CYS A 103 8.94 6.21 -10.37
N VAL A 104 8.30 5.17 -9.84
CA VAL A 104 7.25 5.29 -8.83
C VAL A 104 7.71 4.60 -7.56
N PHE A 105 7.58 5.27 -6.41
CA PHE A 105 7.66 4.63 -5.11
C PHE A 105 6.25 4.39 -4.54
N VAL A 106 5.96 3.16 -4.16
CA VAL A 106 4.69 2.74 -3.55
C VAL A 106 4.96 2.40 -2.09
N GLY A 107 4.32 3.13 -1.17
CA GLY A 107 4.48 2.92 0.26
C GLY A 107 3.39 3.64 1.05
N GLU A 108 2.97 3.06 2.18
CA GLU A 108 1.92 3.63 3.04
C GLU A 108 2.37 4.89 3.78
N ASP A 109 3.66 4.97 4.13
CA ASP A 109 4.19 6.07 4.95
C ASP A 109 4.32 7.36 4.14
N ALA A 110 3.68 8.42 4.62
CA ALA A 110 3.65 9.74 3.99
C ALA A 110 5.01 10.43 3.93
N GLN A 111 5.84 10.24 4.95
CA GLN A 111 7.16 10.85 5.06
C GLN A 111 8.14 10.17 4.10
N GLU A 112 8.10 8.85 3.97
CA GLU A 112 8.88 8.12 2.97
C GLU A 112 8.52 8.54 1.54
N ARG A 113 7.22 8.70 1.24
CA ARG A 113 6.78 9.25 -0.04
C ARG A 113 7.31 10.68 -0.26
N ALA A 114 7.39 11.50 0.79
CA ALA A 114 7.98 12.84 0.66
C ALA A 114 9.45 12.78 0.24
N PHE A 115 10.26 11.90 0.83
CA PHE A 115 11.65 11.70 0.43
C PHE A 115 11.81 11.12 -0.98
N ALA A 116 10.90 10.23 -1.41
CA ALA A 116 10.87 9.75 -2.78
C ALA A 116 10.61 10.89 -3.78
N ARG A 117 9.69 11.82 -3.45
CA ARG A 117 9.43 13.03 -4.26
C ARG A 117 10.62 13.99 -4.28
N GLU A 118 11.35 14.13 -3.18
CA GLU A 118 12.61 14.89 -3.16
C GLU A 118 13.65 14.30 -4.12
N ALA A 119 13.60 12.98 -4.37
CA ALA A 119 14.37 12.28 -5.39
C ALA A 119 13.71 12.30 -6.78
N ASP A 120 12.75 13.19 -7.02
CA ASP A 120 12.00 13.38 -8.27
C ASP A 120 11.18 12.14 -8.73
N MET A 121 10.94 11.18 -7.84
CA MET A 121 10.05 10.05 -8.11
C MET A 121 8.59 10.46 -7.98
N ARG A 122 7.71 9.78 -8.71
CA ARG A 122 6.27 9.79 -8.44
C ARG A 122 5.97 8.84 -7.29
N THR A 123 4.80 8.99 -6.66
CA THR A 123 4.45 8.18 -5.50
C THR A 123 3.01 7.68 -5.51
N ALA A 124 2.77 6.54 -4.88
CA ALA A 124 1.44 6.01 -4.62
C ALA A 124 1.34 5.50 -3.17
N ALA A 125 0.21 5.75 -2.51
CA ALA A 125 -0.02 5.32 -1.13
C ALA A 125 -0.45 3.84 -1.01
N HIS A 126 -0.80 3.20 -2.13
CA HIS A 126 -1.27 1.81 -2.15
C HIS A 126 -0.90 1.11 -3.47
N PRO A 127 -0.56 -0.19 -3.47
CA PRO A 127 -0.22 -0.94 -4.69
C PRO A 127 -1.25 -0.84 -5.81
N VAL A 128 -2.54 -0.80 -5.48
CA VAL A 128 -3.64 -0.64 -6.47
C VAL A 128 -3.48 0.61 -7.34
N PHE A 129 -2.83 1.67 -6.84
CA PHE A 129 -2.61 2.92 -7.57
C PHE A 129 -1.24 3.00 -8.25
N ALA A 130 -0.44 1.94 -8.22
CA ALA A 130 0.91 1.95 -8.77
C ALA A 130 0.91 2.30 -10.27
N LEU A 131 0.01 1.71 -11.05
CA LEU A 131 -0.11 1.99 -12.49
C LEU A 131 -0.59 3.43 -12.73
N ALA A 132 -1.63 3.88 -12.01
CA ALA A 132 -2.13 5.24 -12.09
C ALA A 132 -1.02 6.27 -11.84
N ALA A 133 -0.12 6.03 -10.87
CA ALA A 133 1.02 6.89 -10.63
C ALA A 133 2.02 6.92 -11.81
N THR A 134 2.28 5.79 -12.47
CA THR A 134 3.12 5.76 -13.69
C THR A 134 2.51 6.55 -14.85
N GLU A 135 1.19 6.71 -14.86
CA GLU A 135 0.42 7.44 -15.87
C GLU A 135 0.11 8.88 -15.45
N ASN A 136 0.59 9.30 -14.27
CA ASN A 136 0.30 10.60 -13.66
C ASN A 136 -1.21 10.86 -13.48
N ARG A 137 -1.98 9.80 -13.24
CA ARG A 137 -3.41 9.89 -12.93
C ARG A 137 -3.60 10.14 -11.43
N PRO A 138 -4.40 11.15 -11.04
CA PRO A 138 -4.59 11.48 -9.64
C PRO A 138 -5.41 10.42 -8.90
N VAL A 139 -5.11 10.25 -7.62
CA VAL A 139 -5.96 9.54 -6.67
C VAL A 139 -6.73 10.58 -5.86
N LEU A 140 -8.04 10.39 -5.78
CA LEU A 140 -8.99 11.28 -5.14
C LEU A 140 -9.52 10.62 -3.87
N ARG A 141 -9.81 11.44 -2.86
CA ARG A 141 -10.65 10.99 -1.74
C ARG A 141 -12.08 10.85 -2.24
N SER A 142 -12.83 9.90 -1.70
CA SER A 142 -14.22 9.72 -2.04
C SER A 142 -15.05 9.32 -0.82
N ARG A 143 -16.32 9.71 -0.85
CA ARG A 143 -17.38 9.21 0.03
C ARG A 143 -18.27 8.29 -0.81
N ILE A 144 -18.49 7.07 -0.33
CA ILE A 144 -19.33 6.10 -1.00
C ILE A 144 -20.54 5.82 -0.13
N GLU A 145 -21.72 6.15 -0.62
CA GLU A 145 -22.98 5.83 0.06
C GLU A 145 -23.40 4.41 -0.29
N LEU A 146 -23.74 3.64 0.74
CA LEU A 146 -24.26 2.28 0.62
C LEU A 146 -25.79 2.34 0.68
N THR A 147 -26.45 1.97 -0.42
CA THR A 147 -27.90 1.93 -0.52
C THR A 147 -28.47 0.63 0.04
N ASP A 148 -29.76 0.62 0.39
CA ASP A 148 -30.42 -0.61 0.86
C ASP A 148 -30.28 -1.74 -0.19
N GLY A 149 -29.64 -2.84 0.19
CA GLY A 149 -29.35 -3.99 -0.69
C GLY A 149 -27.93 -4.02 -1.28
N LEU A 150 -27.12 -2.99 -1.08
CA LEU A 150 -25.68 -2.96 -1.41
C LEU A 150 -24.91 -2.65 -0.13
N GLY A 151 -24.40 -3.68 0.54
CA GLY A 151 -23.64 -3.57 1.77
C GLY A 151 -22.13 -3.47 1.53
N LEU A 152 -21.38 -3.55 2.64
CA LEU A 152 -19.92 -3.60 2.59
C LEU A 152 -19.38 -4.77 1.76
N PRO A 153 -19.92 -6.00 1.83
CA PRO A 153 -19.40 -7.11 1.01
C PRO A 153 -19.49 -6.85 -0.50
N GLU A 154 -20.59 -6.25 -0.96
CA GLU A 154 -20.78 -5.86 -2.35
C GLU A 154 -19.81 -4.74 -2.75
N LEU A 155 -19.61 -3.75 -1.87
CA LEU A 155 -18.65 -2.67 -2.10
C LEU A 155 -17.21 -3.20 -2.18
N THR A 156 -16.80 -4.07 -1.25
CA THR A 156 -15.47 -4.69 -1.26
C THR A 156 -15.26 -5.48 -2.55
N THR A 157 -16.24 -6.29 -2.96
CA THR A 157 -16.17 -7.06 -4.22
C THR A 157 -15.99 -6.12 -5.42
N ALA A 158 -16.78 -5.04 -5.51
CA ALA A 158 -16.65 -4.08 -6.60
C ALA A 158 -15.34 -3.27 -6.53
N ALA A 159 -14.85 -2.93 -5.34
CA ALA A 159 -13.59 -2.23 -5.15
C ALA A 159 -12.39 -3.11 -5.53
N ASP A 160 -12.47 -4.42 -5.28
CA ASP A 160 -11.39 -5.38 -5.57
C ASP A 160 -11.04 -5.45 -7.05
N GLU A 161 -12.04 -5.28 -7.92
CA GLU A 161 -11.91 -5.29 -9.38
C GLU A 161 -11.54 -3.93 -9.98
N THR A 162 -11.31 -2.89 -9.15
CA THR A 162 -11.17 -1.50 -9.62
C THR A 162 -10.02 -0.76 -8.96
N GLU A 163 -9.71 0.43 -9.47
CA GLU A 163 -8.76 1.34 -8.83
C GLU A 163 -9.43 2.12 -7.69
N ALA A 164 -9.95 1.39 -6.71
CA ALA A 164 -10.57 1.90 -5.51
C ALA A 164 -10.06 1.12 -4.29
N VAL A 165 -9.83 1.82 -3.18
CA VAL A 165 -9.43 1.22 -1.89
C VAL A 165 -10.34 1.81 -0.82
N VAL A 166 -11.13 0.97 -0.16
CA VAL A 166 -11.94 1.40 0.98
C VAL A 166 -11.00 1.60 2.16
N VAL A 167 -11.00 2.81 2.72
CA VAL A 167 -10.10 3.19 3.81
C VAL A 167 -10.78 3.04 5.16
N GLN A 168 -12.05 3.42 5.24
CA GLN A 168 -12.77 3.43 6.51
C GLN A 168 -14.27 3.29 6.29
N LEU A 169 -14.93 2.46 7.09
CA LEU A 169 -16.38 2.50 7.23
C LEU A 169 -16.75 3.53 8.31
N VAL A 170 -17.52 4.56 7.94
CA VAL A 170 -17.99 5.61 8.85
C VAL A 170 -19.31 5.24 9.50
N SER A 171 -20.17 4.53 8.76
CA SER A 171 -21.42 3.95 9.24
C SER A 171 -21.81 2.79 8.33
N GLU A 172 -22.88 2.06 8.68
CA GLU A 172 -23.46 1.02 7.82
C GLU A 172 -23.85 1.51 6.41
N ARG A 173 -23.93 2.84 6.22
CA ARG A 173 -24.36 3.48 4.97
C ARG A 173 -23.29 4.34 4.31
N LEU A 174 -22.10 4.44 4.88
CA LEU A 174 -21.07 5.36 4.40
C LEU A 174 -19.68 4.80 4.58
N ALA A 175 -18.95 4.71 3.47
CA ALA A 175 -17.52 4.40 3.44
C ALA A 175 -16.71 5.60 2.91
N LEU A 176 -15.49 5.75 3.42
CA LEU A 176 -14.46 6.60 2.84
C LEU A 176 -13.52 5.73 2.02
N ALA A 177 -13.17 6.20 0.84
CA ALA A 177 -12.30 5.49 -0.08
C ALA A 177 -11.27 6.42 -0.72
N MET A 178 -10.20 5.82 -1.23
CA MET A 178 -9.33 6.41 -2.23
C MET A 178 -9.68 5.80 -3.58
N VAL A 179 -9.82 6.62 -4.61
CA VAL A 179 -10.23 6.16 -5.94
C VAL A 179 -9.52 6.96 -7.02
N THR A 180 -9.24 6.35 -8.16
CA THR A 180 -9.02 7.13 -9.39
C THR A 180 -10.36 7.48 -10.03
N THR A 181 -10.37 8.38 -11.01
CA THR A 181 -11.58 8.64 -11.82
C THR A 181 -12.13 7.36 -12.46
N GLN A 182 -11.24 6.48 -12.96
CA GLN A 182 -11.64 5.20 -13.55
C GLN A 182 -12.22 4.23 -12.51
N GLY A 183 -11.64 4.20 -11.31
CA GLY A 183 -12.19 3.44 -10.18
C GLY A 183 -13.60 3.92 -9.82
N ALA A 184 -13.78 5.24 -9.72
CA ALA A 184 -15.08 5.85 -9.42
C ALA A 184 -16.14 5.51 -10.48
N GLU A 185 -15.83 5.69 -11.77
CA GLU A 185 -16.75 5.33 -12.85
C GLU A 185 -17.15 3.86 -12.85
N THR A 186 -16.24 2.98 -12.41
CA THR A 186 -16.55 1.54 -12.32
C THR A 186 -17.44 1.22 -11.14
N LEU A 187 -17.21 1.85 -9.99
CA LEU A 187 -18.09 1.75 -8.82
C LEU A 187 -19.48 2.33 -9.10
N GLU A 188 -19.57 3.45 -9.80
CA GLU A 188 -20.86 4.03 -10.24
C GLU A 188 -21.63 3.09 -11.17
N ARG A 189 -20.93 2.45 -12.12
CA ARG A 189 -21.52 1.41 -12.98
C ARG A 189 -21.98 0.18 -12.20
N ALA A 190 -21.36 -0.11 -11.06
CA ALA A 190 -21.78 -1.18 -10.14
C ALA A 190 -22.95 -0.76 -9.22
N GLY A 191 -23.44 0.48 -9.33
CA GLY A 191 -24.60 0.98 -8.60
C GLY A 191 -24.27 1.76 -7.32
N PHE A 192 -23.00 2.05 -7.04
CA PHE A 192 -22.62 2.85 -5.89
C PHE A 192 -22.67 4.35 -6.19
N THR A 193 -23.13 5.14 -5.21
CA THR A 193 -23.02 6.61 -5.30
C THR A 193 -21.64 7.03 -4.82
N VAL A 194 -20.82 7.57 -5.73
CA VAL A 194 -19.44 7.97 -5.46
C VAL A 194 -19.33 9.50 -5.48
N ASP A 195 -19.06 10.08 -4.32
CA ASP A 195 -18.88 11.51 -4.15
C ASP A 195 -17.39 11.85 -4.04
N LEU A 196 -16.82 12.19 -5.20
CA LEU A 196 -15.42 12.56 -5.35
C LEU A 196 -15.09 13.86 -4.62
N ARG A 197 -14.03 13.79 -3.82
CA ARG A 197 -13.46 14.91 -3.08
C ARG A 197 -12.11 15.28 -3.67
N GLY A 198 -11.44 16.25 -3.04
CA GLY A 198 -10.12 16.69 -3.47
C GLY A 198 -9.09 15.54 -3.50
N PRO A 199 -7.91 15.80 -4.09
CA PRO A 199 -6.84 14.81 -4.14
C PRO A 199 -6.50 14.28 -2.75
N VAL A 200 -6.04 13.03 -2.70
CA VAL A 200 -5.45 12.48 -1.49
C VAL A 200 -4.22 13.32 -1.17
N ASP A 201 -4.30 14.07 -0.07
CA ASP A 201 -3.18 14.90 0.41
C ASP A 201 -2.10 13.97 0.97
N ASP A 202 -0.86 14.21 0.58
CA ASP A 202 0.24 13.28 0.78
C ASP A 202 0.56 13.03 2.26
N THR A 203 0.12 13.92 3.15
CA THR A 203 0.32 13.87 4.62
C THR A 203 -0.68 13.00 5.35
N ALA A 204 -1.68 12.44 4.65
CA ALA A 204 -2.74 11.72 5.32
C ALA A 204 -2.28 10.32 5.71
N VAL A 205 -1.91 10.17 6.99
CA VAL A 205 -1.81 8.87 7.66
C VAL A 205 -3.24 8.34 7.77
N PHE A 206 -3.59 7.39 6.92
CA PHE A 206 -4.84 6.65 7.10
C PHE A 206 -4.50 5.23 7.54
N PRO A 207 -5.00 4.79 8.70
CA PRO A 207 -4.82 3.40 9.10
C PRO A 207 -5.58 2.51 8.11
N ILE A 208 -4.86 1.89 7.18
CA ILE A 208 -5.40 0.84 6.32
C ILE A 208 -5.59 -0.39 7.21
N ARG A 209 -6.74 -0.46 7.90
CA ARG A 209 -7.22 -1.71 8.48
C ARG A 209 -7.99 -2.47 7.40
N ASP A 210 -7.24 -3.24 6.61
CA ASP A 210 -7.81 -4.36 5.86
C ASP A 210 -8.16 -5.47 6.87
N ASP A 211 -9.45 -5.77 6.99
CA ASP A 211 -10.02 -7.07 7.35
C ASP A 211 -9.53 -7.82 8.60
N GLN A 212 -9.53 -7.18 9.79
CA GLN A 212 -9.65 -7.95 11.03
C GLN A 212 -11.03 -7.77 11.68
N PRO A 213 -11.79 -8.85 11.93
CA PRO A 213 -12.91 -8.79 12.85
C PRO A 213 -12.35 -8.43 14.23
N VAL A 214 -12.87 -7.34 14.80
CA VAL A 214 -12.57 -6.97 16.18
C VAL A 214 -13.09 -8.10 17.07
N SER A 215 -12.18 -8.91 17.62
CA SER A 215 -12.55 -9.81 18.70
C SER A 215 -13.10 -8.97 19.84
N ALA A 216 -14.35 -9.23 20.24
CA ALA A 216 -15.06 -8.56 21.32
C ALA A 216 -14.50 -8.94 22.71
N ALA A 217 -13.18 -8.94 22.88
CA ALA A 217 -12.50 -9.36 24.10
C ALA A 217 -11.71 -8.24 24.81
N GLU A 218 -11.69 -7.00 24.30
CA GLU A 218 -11.10 -5.84 24.98
C GLU A 218 -12.14 -4.78 25.38
N SER A 219 -13.30 -5.24 25.83
CA SER A 219 -14.25 -4.41 26.58
C SER A 219 -14.68 -5.19 27.81
N LEU A 220 -13.77 -5.31 28.79
CA LEU A 220 -14.06 -5.60 30.21
C LEU A 220 -12.74 -5.67 31.00
N ALA A 221 -12.02 -4.55 31.09
CA ALA A 221 -11.03 -4.35 32.13
C ALA A 221 -10.81 -2.86 32.41
N ASP A 222 -11.84 -2.18 32.88
CA ASP A 222 -11.62 -1.00 33.73
C ASP A 222 -12.73 -0.92 34.80
N GLY A 223 -12.41 -1.46 35.97
CA GLY A 223 -13.22 -1.36 37.17
C GLY A 223 -12.52 -0.41 38.16
N PRO A 224 -13.21 0.59 38.73
CA PRO A 224 -12.55 1.68 39.45
C PRO A 224 -12.05 1.24 40.83
N HIS A 225 -10.75 1.41 41.09
CA HIS A 225 -10.19 1.26 42.44
C HIS A 225 -10.51 2.52 43.26
N LYS A 226 -11.46 2.40 44.19
CA LYS A 226 -11.59 3.32 45.33
C LYS A 226 -10.68 2.84 46.46
N SER A 227 -9.79 3.71 46.93
CA SER A 227 -9.10 3.58 48.21
C SER A 227 -9.96 4.14 49.33
N PRO A 228 -9.85 3.57 50.53
CA PRO A 228 -9.52 4.38 51.70
C PRO A 228 -8.17 4.03 52.31
#